data_AF-A0A497S4J8-F1
#
_entry.id   AF-A0A497S4J8-F1
#
_cell.length_a   1.000
_cell.length_b   1.000
_cell.length_c   1.000
_cell.angle_alpha   90.00
_cell.angle_beta   90.00
_cell.angle_gamma   90.00
#
_symmetry.space_group_name_H-M   'P 1'
#
loop_
_entity.id
_entity.type
_entity.pdbx_description
1 polymer ?
#
loop_
_entity_poly.entity_id
_entity_poly.type
_entity_poly.pdbx_seq_one_letter_code
_entity_poly.pdbx_strand_id
1 'polypeptide(L)'
;MNVSVIGAGPIGCIAAYNLSRHNDVSLFQEPIDRKVRCAGLISKSGTGRLGLRLRKSIIKNKVRGAILISPYNERVEIDGREIKAYVIDRNEFDEFLLERAIDNGVELVERRISKNDIKNLNSDRIIIATGTNYNLQKKLGINSPREFLVGAQYVMKVDCDDDFVELHFNVPGFFSWIIPTDDYARVGLCSKRNPTPYLEKFVRELKRNGRIKSDRIIDRNFGIIPIYNPKIRTDYGKILLVGDSAGHVKASTGGGIITGGIAANFVGDIEYEYKWRKEIG
;
A
#
# COMPACT_ATOMS: atom_id res chain seq x y z
N MET A 1 10.41 21.89 15.55
CA MET A 1 10.36 20.68 16.39
C MET A 1 11.20 19.62 15.72
N ASN A 2 11.84 18.75 16.49
CA ASN A 2 12.54 17.58 15.98
C ASN A 2 11.55 16.42 15.87
N VAL A 3 11.31 15.91 14.65
CA VAL A 3 10.38 14.81 14.42
C VAL A 3 11.10 13.63 13.80
N SER A 4 10.97 12.47 14.43
CA SER A 4 11.52 11.22 13.92
C SER A 4 10.44 10.40 13.21
N VAL A 5 10.64 10.07 11.94
CA VAL A 5 9.75 9.16 11.19
C VAL A 5 10.42 7.81 11.03
N ILE A 6 9.82 6.76 11.57
CA ILE A 6 10.38 5.40 11.57
C ILE A 6 9.76 4.58 10.44
N GLY A 7 10.52 4.41 9.35
CA GLY A 7 10.15 3.61 8.19
C GLY A 7 9.97 4.45 6.92
N ALA A 8 10.98 4.42 6.04
CA ALA A 8 10.96 5.10 4.74
C ALA A 8 10.12 4.39 3.65
N GLY A 9 8.97 3.80 4.01
CA GLY A 9 8.02 3.31 2.99
C GLY A 9 7.19 4.47 2.42
N PRO A 10 6.26 4.24 1.48
CA PRO A 10 5.49 5.31 0.85
C PRO A 10 4.84 6.28 1.84
N ILE A 11 4.20 5.71 2.88
CA ILE A 11 3.49 6.51 3.88
C ILE A 11 4.47 7.27 4.79
N GLY A 12 5.62 6.68 5.11
CA GLY A 12 6.65 7.36 5.89
C GLY A 12 7.28 8.52 5.12
N CYS A 13 7.56 8.34 3.83
CA CYS A 13 8.05 9.42 2.97
C CYS A 13 7.03 10.55 2.82
N ILE A 14 5.74 10.23 2.61
CA ILE A 14 4.67 11.24 2.57
C ILE A 14 4.55 11.98 3.91
N ALA A 15 4.57 11.25 5.03
CA ALA A 15 4.51 11.85 6.37
C ALA A 15 5.72 12.77 6.61
N ALA A 16 6.92 12.32 6.30
CA ALA A 16 8.15 13.09 6.47
C ALA A 16 8.14 14.36 5.61
N TYR A 17 7.78 14.25 4.33
CA TYR A 17 7.63 15.39 3.42
C TYR A 17 6.63 16.44 3.94
N ASN A 18 5.48 15.99 4.44
CA ASN A 18 4.46 16.89 4.97
C ASN A 18 4.95 17.60 6.25
N LEU A 19 5.62 16.87 7.13
CA LEU A 19 6.14 17.40 8.40
C LEU A 19 7.31 18.37 8.20
N SER A 20 8.17 18.14 7.19
CA SER A 20 9.41 18.93 7.03
C SER A 20 9.17 20.37 6.58
N ARG A 21 7.93 20.73 6.19
CA ARG A 21 7.55 22.12 5.88
C ARG A 21 7.70 23.07 7.07
N HIS A 22 7.63 22.55 8.30
CA HIS A 22 7.64 23.35 9.53
C HIS A 22 8.51 22.73 10.65
N ASN A 23 9.22 21.63 10.36
CA ASN A 23 9.92 20.84 11.36
C ASN A 23 11.24 20.30 10.81
N ASP A 24 12.17 20.02 11.71
CA ASP A 24 13.38 19.27 11.41
C ASP A 24 13.03 17.78 11.48
N VAL A 25 13.16 17.08 10.36
CA VAL A 25 12.66 15.70 10.23
C VAL A 25 13.79 14.75 9.90
N SER A 26 13.99 13.74 10.75
CA SER A 26 14.85 12.59 10.46
C SER A 26 13.98 11.38 10.07
N LEU A 27 14.19 10.86 8.86
CA LEU A 27 13.51 9.68 8.33
C LEU A 27 14.42 8.46 8.46
N PHE A 28 14.01 7.48 9.26
CA PHE A 28 14.77 6.27 9.50
C PHE A 28 14.40 5.16 8.52
N GLN A 29 15.42 4.65 7.84
CA GLN A 29 15.33 3.51 6.94
C GLN A 29 16.15 2.34 7.47
N GLU A 30 15.54 1.17 7.59
CA GLU A 30 16.27 -0.06 7.90
C GLU A 30 17.04 -0.53 6.65
N PRO A 31 18.36 -0.76 6.71
CA PRO A 31 19.20 -1.11 5.56
C PRO A 31 19.05 -2.60 5.20
N ILE A 32 17.86 -2.98 4.73
CA ILE A 32 17.53 -4.32 4.28
C ILE A 32 16.88 -4.22 2.90
N ASP A 33 17.18 -5.19 2.02
CA ASP A 33 16.52 -5.32 0.72
C ASP A 33 15.00 -5.41 0.88
N ARG A 34 14.31 -4.38 0.36
CA ARG A 34 12.86 -4.25 0.46
C ARG A 34 12.21 -4.85 -0.77
N LYS A 35 11.73 -6.08 -0.61
CA LYS A 35 10.79 -6.65 -1.59
C LYS A 35 9.44 -5.95 -1.50
N VAL A 36 9.10 -5.21 -2.54
CA VAL A 36 7.77 -4.68 -2.78
C VAL A 36 6.76 -5.83 -2.83
N ARG A 37 5.67 -5.72 -2.07
CA ARG A 37 4.58 -6.70 -2.03
C ARG A 37 3.26 -6.00 -2.24
N CYS A 38 2.95 -5.67 -3.49
CA CYS A 38 1.77 -4.87 -3.82
C CYS A 38 1.28 -5.14 -5.24
N ALA A 39 -0.03 -5.05 -5.43
CA ALA A 39 -0.64 -5.07 -6.76
C ALA A 39 -0.35 -3.81 -7.58
N GLY A 40 0.10 -2.73 -6.93
CA GLY A 40 0.55 -1.49 -7.56
C GLY A 40 -0.53 -0.79 -8.38
N LEU A 41 -1.79 -0.84 -7.94
CA LEU A 41 -2.89 -0.10 -8.54
C LEU A 41 -3.28 1.05 -7.58
N ILE A 42 -3.22 2.29 -8.07
CA ILE A 42 -3.57 3.48 -7.29
C ILE A 42 -4.51 4.40 -8.07
N SER A 43 -5.48 5.02 -7.41
CA SER A 43 -6.45 5.87 -8.11
C SER A 43 -5.84 7.21 -8.55
N LYS A 44 -6.26 7.69 -9.73
CA LYS A 44 -5.90 9.02 -10.24
C LYS A 44 -6.42 10.12 -9.32
N SER A 45 -7.63 9.99 -8.80
CA SER A 45 -8.20 10.94 -7.84
C SER A 45 -7.43 10.94 -6.51
N GLY A 46 -7.01 9.76 -6.04
CA GLY A 46 -6.23 9.61 -4.82
C GLY A 46 -4.86 10.27 -4.92
N THR A 47 -4.13 10.01 -6.01
CA THR A 47 -2.84 10.68 -6.28
C THR A 47 -2.98 12.19 -6.37
N GLY A 48 -4.07 12.69 -7.00
CA GLY A 48 -4.41 14.11 -7.02
C GLY A 48 -4.64 14.70 -5.62
N ARG A 49 -5.39 14.00 -4.75
CA ARG A 49 -5.61 14.42 -3.35
C ARG A 49 -4.32 14.47 -2.53
N LEU A 50 -3.33 13.65 -2.87
CA LEU A 50 -2.00 13.67 -2.24
C LEU A 50 -1.05 14.70 -2.88
N GLY A 51 -1.49 15.45 -3.90
CA GLY A 51 -0.64 16.38 -4.63
C GLY A 51 0.52 15.70 -5.38
N LEU A 52 0.38 14.40 -5.69
CA LEU A 52 1.42 13.61 -6.35
C LEU A 52 1.27 13.69 -7.86
N ARG A 53 2.28 14.27 -8.52
CA ARG A 53 2.44 14.24 -9.98
C ARG A 53 3.44 13.15 -10.32
N LEU A 54 2.94 12.01 -10.79
CA LEU A 54 3.78 10.84 -11.09
C LEU A 54 4.62 11.07 -12.36
N ARG A 55 5.88 10.64 -12.32
CA ARG A 55 6.75 10.55 -13.49
C ARG A 55 6.22 9.46 -14.44
N LYS A 56 6.49 9.59 -15.74
CA LYS A 56 6.06 8.60 -16.74
C LYS A 56 6.64 7.21 -16.46
N SER A 57 7.89 7.12 -16.01
CA SER A 57 8.60 5.87 -15.72
C SER A 57 7.90 5.02 -14.64
N ILE A 58 7.26 5.68 -13.66
CA ILE A 58 6.49 5.04 -12.59
C ILE A 58 5.23 4.36 -13.13
N ILE A 59 4.64 4.85 -14.22
CA ILE A 59 3.34 4.36 -14.71
C ILE A 59 3.58 3.26 -15.75
N LYS A 60 3.30 2.02 -15.37
CA LYS A 60 3.32 0.85 -16.27
C LYS A 60 2.06 0.75 -17.13
N ASN A 61 0.91 1.17 -16.61
CA ASN A 61 -0.33 1.21 -17.39
C ASN A 61 -1.35 2.22 -16.78
N LYS A 62 -2.36 2.59 -17.55
CA LYS A 62 -3.47 3.46 -17.14
C LYS A 62 -4.79 2.79 -17.47
N VAL A 63 -5.60 2.53 -16.45
CA VAL A 63 -6.90 1.86 -16.62
C VAL A 63 -8.04 2.86 -16.45
N ARG A 64 -9.09 2.73 -17.26
CA ARG A 64 -10.30 3.57 -17.22
C ARG A 64 -11.45 2.95 -16.43
N GLY A 65 -11.39 1.66 -16.14
CA GLY A 65 -12.49 0.97 -15.51
C GLY A 65 -12.12 -0.36 -14.85
N ALA A 66 -13.16 -1.09 -14.46
CA ALA A 66 -13.03 -2.46 -13.98
C ALA A 66 -14.12 -3.35 -14.59
N ILE A 67 -13.78 -4.61 -14.82
CA ILE A 67 -14.73 -5.67 -15.16
C ILE A 67 -14.92 -6.51 -13.89
N LEU A 68 -16.15 -6.63 -13.43
CA LEU A 68 -16.53 -7.46 -12.30
C LEU A 68 -17.03 -8.81 -12.81
N ILE A 69 -16.49 -9.90 -12.30
CA ILE A 69 -16.85 -11.26 -12.68
C ILE A 69 -17.41 -11.99 -11.45
N SER A 70 -18.67 -12.40 -11.53
CA SER A 70 -19.37 -13.12 -10.46
C SER A 70 -18.85 -14.56 -10.32
N PRO A 71 -19.15 -15.26 -9.20
CA PRO A 71 -18.83 -16.68 -9.05
C PRO A 71 -19.43 -17.58 -10.15
N TYR A 72 -20.49 -17.11 -10.83
CA TYR A 72 -21.18 -17.81 -11.90
C TYR A 72 -20.74 -17.36 -13.31
N ASN A 73 -19.65 -16.59 -13.39
CA ASN A 73 -19.08 -16.01 -14.61
C ASN A 73 -19.94 -14.94 -15.32
N GLU A 74 -20.88 -14.33 -14.60
CA GLU A 74 -21.55 -13.14 -15.10
C GLU A 74 -20.60 -11.94 -15.07
N ARG A 75 -20.65 -11.11 -16.10
CA ARG A 75 -19.73 -9.98 -16.30
C ARG A 75 -20.47 -8.66 -16.25
N VAL A 76 -19.96 -7.73 -15.45
CA VAL A 76 -20.41 -6.33 -15.40
C VAL A 76 -19.21 -5.44 -15.65
N GLU A 77 -19.29 -4.61 -16.68
CA GLU A 77 -18.26 -3.61 -16.98
C GLU A 77 -18.61 -2.27 -16.33
N ILE A 78 -17.63 -1.69 -15.64
CA ILE A 78 -17.70 -0.35 -15.08
C ILE A 78 -16.69 0.50 -15.83
N ASP A 79 -17.16 1.20 -16.86
CA ASP A 79 -16.33 2.12 -17.64
C ASP A 79 -16.46 3.56 -17.12
N GLY A 80 -15.33 4.09 -16.63
CA GLY A 80 -15.22 5.46 -16.19
C GLY A 80 -15.13 6.49 -17.32
N ARG A 81 -14.97 6.06 -18.58
CA ARG A 81 -14.75 6.86 -19.82
C ARG A 81 -13.51 7.76 -19.83
N GLU A 82 -12.74 7.72 -18.75
CA GLU A 82 -11.47 8.42 -18.58
C GLU A 82 -10.58 7.58 -17.65
N ILE A 83 -9.29 7.88 -17.61
CA ILE A 83 -8.34 7.20 -16.72
C ILE A 83 -8.78 7.34 -15.25
N LYS A 84 -9.03 6.21 -14.58
CA LYS A 84 -9.42 6.18 -13.16
C LYS A 84 -8.31 5.71 -12.24
N ALA A 85 -7.40 4.87 -12.72
CA ALA A 85 -6.27 4.40 -11.91
C ALA A 85 -4.99 4.22 -12.73
N TYR A 86 -3.87 4.30 -12.03
CA TYR A 86 -2.53 4.02 -12.53
C TYR A 86 -2.08 2.66 -12.01
N VAL A 87 -1.57 1.85 -12.91
CA VAL A 87 -0.78 0.66 -12.59
C VAL A 87 0.67 1.11 -12.55
N ILE A 88 1.29 1.01 -11.38
CA ILE A 88 2.60 1.61 -11.12
C ILE A 88 3.70 0.58 -10.88
N ASP A 89 4.93 0.97 -11.19
CA ASP A 89 6.13 0.39 -10.63
C ASP A 89 6.30 0.90 -9.20
N ARG A 90 6.31 -0.02 -8.25
CA ARG A 90 6.37 0.33 -6.83
C ARG A 90 7.79 0.59 -6.35
N ASN A 91 8.82 0.07 -7.03
CA ASN A 91 10.19 0.44 -6.68
C ASN A 91 10.43 1.90 -7.06
N GLU A 92 10.12 2.27 -8.31
CA GLU A 92 10.26 3.66 -8.76
C GLU A 92 9.33 4.63 -8.01
N PHE A 93 8.11 4.20 -7.65
CA PHE A 93 7.20 5.03 -6.87
C PHE A 93 7.73 5.30 -5.45
N ASP A 94 8.24 4.26 -4.77
CA ASP A 94 8.77 4.38 -3.42
C ASP A 94 10.04 5.27 -3.42
N GLU A 95 10.90 5.13 -4.42
CA GLU A 95 12.09 5.97 -4.63
C GLU A 95 11.71 7.43 -4.94
N PHE A 96 10.76 7.65 -5.84
CA PHE A 96 10.23 8.99 -6.12
C PHE A 96 9.70 9.71 -4.86
N LEU A 97 9.03 8.99 -3.97
CA LEU A 97 8.55 9.58 -2.71
C LEU A 97 9.69 9.87 -1.73
N LEU A 98 10.72 9.01 -1.71
CA LEU A 98 11.91 9.22 -0.88
C LEU A 98 12.71 10.44 -1.36
N GLU A 99 13.02 10.52 -2.66
CA GLU A 99 13.66 11.68 -3.30
C GLU A 99 12.90 12.96 -2.95
N ARG A 100 11.58 12.96 -3.14
CA ARG A 100 10.74 14.11 -2.83
C ARG A 100 10.83 14.55 -1.37
N ALA A 101 10.96 13.61 -0.43
CA ALA A 101 11.12 13.93 0.98
C ALA A 101 12.49 14.56 1.27
N ILE A 102 13.56 13.98 0.73
CA ILE A 102 14.94 14.46 0.87
C ILE A 102 15.09 15.85 0.25
N ASP A 103 14.56 16.06 -0.95
CA ASP A 103 14.55 17.36 -1.65
C ASP A 103 13.82 18.45 -0.84
N ASN A 104 12.93 18.04 0.08
CA ASN A 104 12.21 18.93 1.00
C ASN A 104 12.90 19.04 2.38
N GLY A 105 14.20 18.75 2.47
CA GLY A 105 15.02 18.93 3.66
C GLY A 105 14.92 17.82 4.71
N VAL A 106 14.33 16.67 4.38
CA VAL A 106 14.28 15.52 5.30
C VAL A 106 15.67 14.85 5.36
N GLU A 107 16.19 14.66 6.57
CA GLU A 107 17.43 13.91 6.81
C GLU A 107 17.14 12.41 6.74
N LEU A 108 17.68 11.71 5.74
CA LEU A 108 17.62 10.25 5.68
C LEU A 108 18.68 9.63 6.59
N VAL A 109 18.25 8.75 7.49
CA VAL A 109 19.14 8.01 8.40
C VAL A 109 18.98 6.50 8.18
N GLU A 110 20.01 5.87 7.62
CA GLU A 110 20.03 4.42 7.40
C GLU A 110 20.34 3.65 8.68
N ARG A 111 19.33 3.52 9.54
CA ARG A 111 19.44 2.81 10.81
C ARG A 111 18.13 2.15 11.20
N ARG A 112 18.23 0.90 11.67
CA ARG A 112 17.12 0.21 12.34
C ARG A 112 16.90 0.80 13.73
N ILE A 113 15.66 1.20 14.02
CA ILE A 113 15.26 1.72 15.33
C ILE A 113 14.67 0.61 16.22
N SER A 114 15.24 0.46 17.40
CA SER A 114 14.76 -0.42 18.47
C SER A 114 13.90 0.33 19.50
N LYS A 115 13.29 -0.40 20.43
CA LYS A 115 12.56 0.18 21.57
C LYS A 115 13.43 1.11 22.42
N ASN A 116 14.70 0.76 22.62
CA ASN A 116 15.60 1.56 23.46
C ASN A 116 15.97 2.87 22.77
N ASP A 117 16.15 2.83 21.44
CA ASP A 117 16.41 4.04 20.66
C ASP A 117 15.23 5.02 20.75
N ILE A 118 13.99 4.54 20.66
CA ILE A 118 12.78 5.38 20.79
C ILE A 118 12.78 6.22 22.08
N LYS A 119 13.29 5.69 23.19
CA LYS A 119 13.40 6.42 24.46
C LYS A 119 14.47 7.51 24.43
N ASN A 120 15.53 7.29 23.66
CA ASN A 120 16.70 8.15 23.60
C ASN A 120 16.69 9.12 22.39
N LEU A 121 15.72 8.98 21.48
CA LEU A 121 15.54 9.92 20.38
C LEU A 121 15.19 11.31 20.94
N ASN A 122 16.04 12.28 20.63
CA ASN A 122 15.79 13.69 20.85
C ASN A 122 14.75 14.20 19.85
N SER A 123 13.49 13.81 20.07
CA SER A 123 12.38 14.18 19.21
C SER A 123 11.17 14.58 20.03
N ASP A 124 10.51 15.64 19.60
CA ASP A 124 9.24 16.13 20.16
C ASP A 124 8.10 15.18 19.79
N ARG A 125 8.17 14.60 18.57
CA ARG A 125 7.24 13.57 18.09
C ARG A 125 7.94 12.44 17.33
N ILE A 126 7.34 11.26 17.38
CA ILE A 126 7.81 10.05 16.71
C ILE A 126 6.65 9.46 15.90
N ILE A 127 6.85 9.27 14.60
CA ILE A 127 5.85 8.70 13.69
C ILE A 127 6.28 7.28 13.32
N ILE A 128 5.49 6.27 13.68
CA ILE A 128 5.74 4.88 13.32
C ILE A 128 5.03 4.58 11.99
N ALA A 129 5.83 4.48 10.93
CA ALA A 129 5.40 4.14 9.56
C ALA A 129 6.04 2.83 9.09
N THR A 130 6.21 1.84 9.99
CA THR A 130 6.93 0.59 9.75
C THR A 130 6.17 -0.44 8.89
N GLY A 131 5.10 -0.01 8.21
CA GLY A 131 4.25 -0.88 7.41
C GLY A 131 3.68 -2.03 8.24
N THR A 132 3.73 -3.24 7.69
CA THR A 132 3.25 -4.46 8.38
C THR A 132 4.28 -5.07 9.34
N ASN A 133 5.39 -4.40 9.61
CA ASN A 133 6.36 -4.82 10.63
C ASN A 133 5.98 -4.25 12.00
N TYR A 134 5.16 -5.01 12.74
CA TYR A 134 4.63 -4.63 14.05
C TYR A 134 5.60 -4.88 15.22
N ASN A 135 6.84 -5.31 14.97
CA ASN A 135 7.78 -5.71 16.03
C ASN A 135 8.10 -4.55 16.99
N LEU A 136 8.25 -3.33 16.47
CA LEU A 136 8.51 -2.15 17.30
C LEU A 136 7.30 -1.81 18.18
N GLN A 137 6.09 -1.78 17.61
CA GLN A 137 4.84 -1.55 18.35
C GLN A 137 4.65 -2.57 19.48
N LYS A 138 4.85 -3.87 19.19
CA LYS A 138 4.76 -4.94 20.20
C LYS A 138 5.73 -4.70 21.36
N LYS A 139 6.99 -4.36 21.07
CA LYS A 139 7.99 -4.06 22.09
C LYS A 139 7.64 -2.82 22.92
N LEU A 140 6.98 -1.83 22.31
CA LEU A 140 6.51 -0.61 22.98
C LEU A 140 5.20 -0.80 23.78
N GLY A 141 4.54 -1.96 23.69
CA GLY A 141 3.23 -2.18 24.31
C GLY A 141 2.10 -1.44 23.60
N ILE A 142 2.31 -1.05 22.34
CA ILE A 142 1.34 -0.33 21.51
C ILE A 142 0.46 -1.35 20.79
N ASN A 143 -0.86 -1.08 20.73
CA ASN A 143 -1.79 -1.93 20.01
C ASN A 143 -1.47 -1.91 18.51
N SER A 144 -1.60 -3.07 17.88
CA SER A 144 -1.41 -3.25 16.44
C SER A 144 -2.59 -4.05 15.85
N PRO A 145 -2.83 -3.94 14.52
CA PRO A 145 -3.76 -4.83 13.82
C PRO A 145 -3.53 -6.30 14.18
N ARG A 146 -4.64 -7.03 14.40
CA ARG A 146 -4.62 -8.47 14.74
C ARG A 146 -5.23 -9.35 13.66
N GLU A 147 -6.02 -8.75 12.78
CA GLU A 147 -6.66 -9.43 11.65
C GLU A 147 -6.02 -8.97 10.36
N PHE A 148 -5.80 -9.94 9.46
CA PHE A 148 -5.09 -9.72 8.21
C PHE A 148 -5.77 -10.46 7.06
N LEU A 149 -5.70 -9.86 5.88
CA LEU A 149 -5.78 -10.58 4.61
C LEU A 149 -4.37 -10.98 4.20
N VAL A 150 -4.25 -12.10 3.49
CA VAL A 150 -3.01 -12.54 2.86
C VAL A 150 -3.19 -12.47 1.35
N GLY A 151 -2.37 -11.62 0.72
CA GLY A 151 -2.30 -11.48 -0.72
C GLY A 151 -1.25 -12.41 -1.32
N ALA A 152 -1.58 -13.04 -2.44
CA ALA A 152 -0.64 -13.75 -3.30
C ALA A 152 -0.82 -13.30 -4.74
N GLN A 153 0.28 -13.11 -5.46
CA GLN A 153 0.25 -12.61 -6.82
C GLN A 153 1.41 -13.17 -7.63
N TYR A 154 1.13 -13.48 -8.89
CA TYR A 154 2.11 -13.77 -9.93
C TYR A 154 2.13 -12.65 -10.97
N VAL A 155 3.28 -12.42 -11.57
CA VAL A 155 3.42 -11.63 -12.80
C VAL A 155 3.62 -12.59 -13.96
N MET A 156 2.71 -12.59 -14.92
CA MET A 156 2.68 -13.56 -16.03
C MET A 156 1.99 -12.99 -17.27
N LYS A 157 2.18 -13.63 -18.42
CA LYS A 157 1.59 -13.18 -19.69
C LYS A 157 0.16 -13.74 -19.84
N VAL A 158 -0.83 -12.86 -19.77
CA VAL A 158 -2.25 -13.20 -19.79
C VAL A 158 -2.96 -12.38 -20.86
N ASP A 159 -3.93 -12.99 -21.52
CA ASP A 159 -4.89 -12.36 -22.41
C ASP A 159 -5.93 -11.59 -21.58
N CYS A 160 -5.84 -10.26 -21.55
CA CYS A 160 -6.76 -9.38 -20.85
C CYS A 160 -6.87 -8.04 -21.59
N ASP A 161 -7.90 -7.27 -21.24
CA ASP A 161 -8.07 -5.91 -21.73
C ASP A 161 -7.14 -4.96 -20.97
N ASP A 162 -6.31 -4.19 -21.68
CA ASP A 162 -5.35 -3.27 -21.08
C ASP A 162 -6.00 -2.01 -20.48
N ASP A 163 -7.25 -1.70 -20.85
CA ASP A 163 -7.98 -0.54 -20.37
C ASP A 163 -8.72 -0.80 -19.03
N PHE A 164 -8.87 -2.07 -18.63
CA PHE A 164 -9.67 -2.48 -17.48
C PHE A 164 -8.92 -3.44 -16.55
N VAL A 165 -9.13 -3.28 -15.25
CA VAL A 165 -8.78 -4.35 -14.29
C VAL A 165 -9.92 -5.35 -14.20
N GLU A 166 -9.62 -6.63 -14.07
CA GLU A 166 -10.65 -7.64 -13.78
C GLU A 166 -10.66 -7.96 -12.29
N LEU A 167 -11.85 -8.00 -11.70
CA LEU A 167 -12.09 -8.44 -10.33
C LEU A 167 -12.99 -9.67 -10.35
N HIS A 168 -12.45 -10.81 -9.94
CA HIS A 168 -13.13 -12.11 -9.92
C HIS A 168 -13.56 -12.45 -8.51
N PHE A 169 -14.86 -12.52 -8.24
CA PHE A 169 -15.41 -12.85 -6.92
C PHE A 169 -15.46 -14.37 -6.70
N ASN A 170 -14.32 -15.05 -6.89
CA ASN A 170 -14.19 -16.51 -6.85
C ASN A 170 -13.50 -17.03 -5.58
N VAL A 171 -13.17 -16.16 -4.63
CA VAL A 171 -12.52 -16.50 -3.36
C VAL A 171 -13.34 -16.04 -2.15
N PRO A 172 -13.41 -16.83 -1.06
CA PRO A 172 -14.18 -16.45 0.11
C PRO A 172 -13.66 -15.16 0.78
N GLY A 173 -14.56 -14.19 0.96
CA GLY A 173 -14.31 -12.97 1.74
C GLY A 173 -13.53 -11.87 1.02
N PHE A 174 -13.16 -12.05 -0.25
CA PHE A 174 -12.51 -11.03 -1.08
C PHE A 174 -12.66 -11.35 -2.58
N PHE A 175 -11.67 -11.02 -3.41
CA PHE A 175 -11.64 -11.28 -4.84
C PHE A 175 -10.22 -11.62 -5.34
N SER A 176 -10.16 -12.26 -6.50
CA SER A 176 -8.97 -12.35 -7.35
C SER A 176 -8.94 -11.18 -8.33
N TRP A 177 -7.77 -10.84 -8.86
CA TRP A 177 -7.61 -9.77 -9.83
C TRP A 177 -6.72 -10.17 -11.00
N ILE A 178 -6.97 -9.51 -12.13
CA ILE A 178 -6.03 -9.39 -13.24
C ILE A 178 -5.84 -7.90 -13.48
N ILE A 179 -4.61 -7.42 -13.27
CA ILE A 179 -4.27 -6.01 -13.47
C ILE A 179 -3.27 -5.96 -14.63
N PRO A 180 -3.66 -5.42 -15.79
CA PRO A 180 -2.77 -5.31 -16.93
C PRO A 180 -1.62 -4.36 -16.60
N THR A 181 -0.39 -4.80 -16.87
CA THR A 181 0.81 -3.95 -16.87
C THR A 181 1.21 -3.71 -18.34
N ASP A 182 2.49 -3.57 -18.67
CA ASP A 182 2.95 -3.54 -20.06
C ASP A 182 2.71 -4.94 -20.73
N ASP A 183 3.76 -5.70 -21.05
CA ASP A 183 3.63 -7.01 -21.73
C ASP A 183 3.06 -8.16 -20.84
N TYR A 184 2.66 -7.86 -19.62
CA TYR A 184 2.28 -8.83 -18.59
C TYR A 184 1.05 -8.36 -17.82
N ALA A 185 0.50 -9.25 -17.00
CA ALA A 185 -0.50 -8.91 -16.00
C ALA A 185 -0.06 -9.38 -14.61
N ARG A 186 -0.50 -8.63 -13.60
CA ARG A 186 -0.47 -9.03 -12.20
C ARG A 186 -1.73 -9.84 -11.92
N VAL A 187 -1.56 -11.15 -11.74
CA VAL A 187 -2.64 -12.10 -11.44
C VAL A 187 -2.53 -12.48 -9.98
N GLY A 188 -3.51 -12.10 -9.17
CA GLY A 188 -3.43 -12.32 -7.74
C GLY A 188 -4.78 -12.42 -7.06
N LEU A 189 -4.76 -12.62 -5.75
CA LEU A 189 -5.94 -12.60 -4.90
C LEU A 189 -5.57 -12.28 -3.46
N CYS A 190 -6.56 -11.91 -2.66
CA CYS A 190 -6.43 -11.90 -1.20
C CYS A 190 -7.40 -12.89 -0.57
N SER A 191 -7.01 -13.46 0.57
CA SER A 191 -7.85 -14.34 1.38
C SER A 191 -7.54 -14.20 2.86
N LYS A 192 -8.51 -14.49 3.73
CA LYS A 192 -8.24 -14.68 5.17
C LYS A 192 -7.51 -16.00 5.47
N ARG A 193 -7.48 -16.92 4.50
CA ARG A 193 -6.81 -18.23 4.57
C ARG A 193 -5.55 -18.22 3.72
N ASN A 194 -4.81 -19.34 3.71
CA ASN A 194 -3.68 -19.53 2.80
C ASN A 194 -4.14 -19.26 1.34
N PRO A 195 -3.60 -18.22 0.66
CA PRO A 195 -4.07 -17.81 -0.66
C PRO A 195 -3.53 -18.70 -1.79
N THR A 196 -2.44 -19.44 -1.56
CA THR A 196 -1.73 -20.17 -2.62
C THR A 196 -2.61 -21.18 -3.37
N PRO A 197 -3.38 -22.07 -2.71
CA PRO A 197 -4.22 -23.04 -3.42
C PRO A 197 -5.31 -22.37 -4.27
N TYR A 198 -5.83 -21.23 -3.83
CA TYR A 198 -6.80 -20.45 -4.58
C TYR A 198 -6.16 -19.79 -5.80
N LEU A 199 -4.92 -19.31 -5.68
CA LEU A 199 -4.19 -18.66 -6.78
C LEU A 199 -3.84 -19.67 -7.87
N GLU A 200 -3.35 -20.84 -7.46
CA GLU A 200 -3.06 -21.94 -8.39
C GLU A 200 -4.31 -22.46 -9.09
N LYS A 201 -5.45 -22.51 -8.38
CA LYS A 201 -6.74 -22.82 -9.00
C LYS A 201 -7.12 -21.76 -10.04
N PHE A 202 -7.05 -20.48 -9.69
CA PHE A 202 -7.39 -19.38 -10.58
C PHE A 202 -6.52 -19.36 -11.85
N VAL A 203 -5.21 -19.53 -11.71
CA VAL A 203 -4.28 -19.63 -12.86
C VAL A 203 -4.60 -20.84 -13.74
N ARG A 204 -4.92 -22.01 -13.15
CA ARG A 204 -5.34 -23.20 -13.92
C ARG A 204 -6.63 -22.96 -14.70
N GLU A 205 -7.59 -22.24 -14.13
CA GLU A 205 -8.83 -21.87 -14.81
C GLU A 205 -8.57 -20.93 -15.98
N LEU A 206 -7.73 -19.89 -15.79
CA LEU A 206 -7.30 -19.01 -16.88
C LEU A 206 -6.58 -19.78 -17.99
N LYS A 207 -5.74 -20.75 -17.63
CA LYS A 207 -5.05 -21.61 -18.60
C LYS A 207 -6.02 -22.48 -19.40
N ARG A 208 -6.97 -23.13 -18.72
CA ARG A 208 -8.01 -23.95 -19.36
C ARG A 208 -8.86 -23.14 -20.33
N ASN A 209 -9.08 -21.86 -20.04
CA ASN A 209 -9.82 -20.94 -20.89
C ASN A 209 -8.96 -20.29 -21.99
N GLY A 210 -7.72 -20.74 -22.20
CA GLY A 210 -6.83 -20.22 -23.26
C GLY A 210 -6.27 -18.82 -23.02
N ARG A 211 -6.42 -18.27 -21.80
CA ARG A 211 -5.99 -16.91 -21.46
C ARG A 211 -4.53 -16.81 -21.07
N ILE A 212 -3.90 -17.87 -20.59
CA ILE A 212 -2.46 -17.85 -20.27
C ILE A 212 -1.67 -18.02 -21.58
N LYS A 213 -0.90 -16.99 -21.97
CA LYS A 213 -0.07 -17.01 -23.18
C LYS A 213 1.33 -17.60 -22.94
N SER A 214 1.77 -17.67 -21.68
CA SER A 214 3.02 -18.31 -21.26
C SER A 214 2.92 -18.80 -19.82
N ASP A 215 3.38 -20.02 -19.55
CA ASP A 215 3.42 -20.60 -18.20
C ASP A 215 4.54 -20.01 -17.32
N ARG A 216 5.41 -19.16 -17.89
CA ARG A 216 6.52 -18.55 -17.15
C ARG A 216 5.98 -17.49 -16.17
N ILE A 217 6.21 -17.74 -14.87
CA ILE A 217 6.00 -16.76 -13.81
C ILE A 217 7.26 -15.90 -13.69
N ILE A 218 7.13 -14.61 -13.98
CA ILE A 218 8.24 -13.64 -13.94
C ILE A 218 8.57 -13.23 -12.50
N ASP A 219 7.54 -13.10 -11.67
CA ASP A 219 7.71 -12.70 -10.27
C ASP A 219 6.58 -13.26 -9.39
N ARG A 220 6.87 -13.42 -8.09
CA ARG A 220 5.94 -13.93 -7.07
C ARG A 220 5.95 -13.00 -5.86
N ASN A 221 4.77 -12.45 -5.55
CA ASN A 221 4.59 -11.50 -4.47
C ASN A 221 3.58 -12.03 -3.45
N PHE A 222 3.99 -12.03 -2.18
CA PHE A 222 3.15 -12.43 -1.06
C PHE A 222 3.22 -11.36 0.02
N GLY A 223 2.08 -10.91 0.52
CA GLY A 223 2.00 -9.85 1.51
C GLY A 223 0.82 -10.03 2.44
N ILE A 224 0.88 -9.40 3.61
CA ILE A 224 -0.27 -9.27 4.50
C ILE A 224 -0.84 -7.87 4.39
N ILE A 225 -2.15 -7.75 4.56
CA ILE A 225 -2.86 -6.48 4.54
C ILE A 225 -3.65 -6.40 5.86
N PRO A 226 -3.40 -5.40 6.72
CA PRO A 226 -4.17 -5.28 7.96
C PRO A 226 -5.63 -4.97 7.64
N ILE A 227 -6.54 -5.64 8.35
CA ILE A 227 -7.96 -5.30 8.32
C ILE A 227 -8.18 -4.15 9.29
N TYR A 228 -8.88 -3.12 8.82
CA TYR A 228 -9.22 -1.96 9.63
C TYR A 228 -9.96 -2.39 10.91
N ASN A 229 -9.54 -1.83 12.04
CA ASN A 229 -10.21 -2.02 13.32
C ASN A 229 -10.38 -0.65 14.00
N PRO A 230 -11.62 -0.16 14.17
CA PRO A 230 -11.86 1.17 14.71
C PRO A 230 -11.36 1.33 16.15
N LYS A 231 -11.16 0.24 16.90
CA LYS A 231 -10.64 0.25 18.27
C LYS A 231 -9.12 0.47 18.35
N ILE A 232 -8.41 0.46 17.22
CA ILE A 232 -6.98 0.76 17.20
C ILE A 232 -6.81 2.25 17.43
N ARG A 233 -6.12 2.60 18.52
CA ARG A 233 -5.63 3.94 18.79
C ARG A 233 -4.39 4.21 17.94
N THR A 234 -4.29 5.41 17.40
CA THR A 234 -3.22 5.86 16.51
C THR A 234 -2.40 7.01 17.09
N ASP A 235 -2.93 7.71 18.10
CA ASP A 235 -2.24 8.79 18.80
C ASP A 235 -1.92 8.43 20.24
N TYR A 236 -0.65 8.28 20.59
CA TYR A 236 -0.14 8.00 21.94
C TYR A 236 0.64 9.20 22.52
N GLY A 237 0.28 10.43 22.14
CA GLY A 237 0.97 11.65 22.54
C GLY A 237 2.27 11.84 21.75
N LYS A 238 3.41 11.49 22.35
CA LYS A 238 4.72 11.60 21.67
C LYS A 238 4.83 10.65 20.46
N ILE A 239 4.07 9.55 20.44
CA ILE A 239 4.14 8.53 19.40
C ILE A 239 2.84 8.50 18.60
N LEU A 240 2.92 8.63 17.28
CA LEU A 240 1.81 8.45 16.35
C LEU A 240 2.04 7.22 15.46
N LEU A 241 0.98 6.55 15.03
CA LEU A 241 1.01 5.47 14.04
C LEU A 241 0.41 5.95 12.73
N VAL A 242 0.96 5.54 11.57
CA VAL A 242 0.42 5.90 10.26
C VAL A 242 0.65 4.81 9.19
N GLY A 243 -0.30 4.65 8.27
CA GLY A 243 -0.24 3.65 7.19
C GLY A 243 -0.65 2.27 7.70
N ASP A 244 -0.04 1.21 7.19
CA ASP A 244 -0.38 -0.16 7.61
C ASP A 244 -0.10 -0.40 9.11
N SER A 245 0.87 0.30 9.70
CA SER A 245 1.15 0.23 11.15
C SER A 245 -0.05 0.67 12.00
N ALA A 246 -0.89 1.55 11.44
CA ALA A 246 -2.12 2.07 12.01
C ALA A 246 -3.38 1.39 11.43
N GLY A 247 -3.24 0.52 10.44
CA GLY A 247 -4.38 -0.09 9.73
C GLY A 247 -5.13 0.88 8.81
N HIS A 248 -4.46 1.92 8.28
CA HIS A 248 -5.05 2.89 7.33
C HIS A 248 -5.23 2.30 5.93
N VAL A 249 -6.03 1.22 5.85
CA VAL A 249 -6.29 0.47 4.64
C VAL A 249 -7.78 0.52 4.32
N LYS A 250 -8.11 0.74 3.05
CA LYS A 250 -9.49 0.65 2.57
C LYS A 250 -9.96 -0.81 2.59
N ALA A 251 -10.77 -1.18 3.58
CA ALA A 251 -11.22 -2.56 3.83
C ALA A 251 -11.83 -3.26 2.60
N SER A 252 -12.58 -2.54 1.76
CA SER A 252 -13.24 -3.11 0.57
C SER A 252 -12.31 -3.45 -0.59
N THR A 253 -11.06 -2.96 -0.58
CA THR A 253 -10.12 -3.12 -1.71
C THR A 253 -8.70 -3.53 -1.29
N GLY A 254 -8.39 -3.48 0.01
CA GLY A 254 -7.03 -3.71 0.52
C GLY A 254 -6.02 -2.62 0.16
N GLY A 255 -6.46 -1.51 -0.46
CA GLY A 255 -5.59 -0.40 -0.84
C GLY A 255 -5.18 0.45 0.36
N GLY A 256 -3.87 0.55 0.61
CA GLY A 256 -3.30 1.31 1.74
C GLY A 256 -2.52 2.57 1.37
N ILE A 257 -2.04 2.73 0.12
CA ILE A 257 -1.19 3.87 -0.26
C ILE A 257 -1.96 5.19 -0.18
N ILE A 258 -3.16 5.24 -0.78
CA ILE A 258 -3.96 6.47 -0.82
C ILE A 258 -4.52 6.80 0.57
N THR A 259 -5.12 5.83 1.25
CA THR A 259 -5.68 6.03 2.59
C THR A 259 -4.61 6.36 3.62
N GLY A 260 -3.50 5.61 3.65
CA GLY A 260 -2.35 5.90 4.50
C GLY A 260 -1.74 7.27 4.19
N GLY A 261 -1.66 7.65 2.92
CA GLY A 261 -1.14 8.95 2.50
C GLY A 261 -2.05 10.10 2.93
N ILE A 262 -3.38 9.93 2.83
CA ILE A 262 -4.33 10.94 3.29
C ILE A 262 -4.21 11.12 4.81
N ALA A 263 -4.12 10.02 5.56
CA ALA A 263 -3.88 10.10 7.00
C ALA A 263 -2.54 10.78 7.32
N ALA A 264 -1.50 10.52 6.53
CA ALA A 264 -0.19 11.17 6.67
C ALA A 264 -0.20 12.69 6.43
N ASN A 265 -1.28 13.27 5.89
CA ASN A 265 -1.43 14.73 5.85
C ASN A 265 -1.76 15.34 7.22
N PHE A 266 -2.27 14.53 8.16
CA PHE A 266 -2.74 15.01 9.47
C PHE A 266 -1.76 14.74 10.62
N VAL A 267 -0.62 14.06 10.39
CA VAL A 267 0.31 13.66 11.48
C VAL A 267 0.94 14.84 12.25
N GLY A 268 0.94 16.04 11.66
CA GLY A 268 1.37 17.27 12.33
C GLY A 268 0.27 17.93 13.18
N ASP A 269 -0.95 17.41 13.13
CA ASP A 269 -2.12 18.00 13.79
C ASP A 269 -2.26 17.50 15.24
N ILE A 270 -2.77 18.36 16.12
CA ILE A 270 -3.07 17.99 17.51
C ILE A 270 -4.27 17.05 17.61
N GLU A 271 -5.20 17.14 16.65
CA GLU A 271 -6.37 16.27 16.54
C GLU A 271 -6.18 15.18 15.49
N TYR A 272 -4.93 14.73 15.26
CA TYR A 272 -4.55 13.77 14.23
C TYR A 272 -5.55 12.60 14.10
N GLU A 273 -5.83 11.92 15.22
CA GLU A 273 -6.70 10.75 15.23
C GLU A 273 -8.15 11.07 14.81
N TYR A 274 -8.68 12.21 15.24
CA TYR A 274 -10.02 12.64 14.85
C TYR A 274 -10.07 13.01 13.35
N LYS A 275 -9.07 13.75 12.86
CA LYS A 275 -9.06 14.26 11.48
C LYS A 275 -8.94 13.14 10.46
N TRP A 276 -8.03 12.18 10.65
CA TRP A 276 -7.92 11.09 9.68
C TRP A 276 -9.17 10.19 9.71
N ARG A 277 -9.76 9.93 10.88
CA ARG A 277 -11.01 9.15 10.97
C ARG A 277 -12.16 9.84 10.25
N LYS A 278 -12.30 11.15 10.40
CA LYS A 278 -13.32 11.93 9.68
C LYS A 278 -13.15 11.85 8.16
N GLU A 279 -11.90 11.79 7.68
CA GLU A 279 -11.59 11.86 6.25
C GLU A 279 -11.67 10.52 5.52
N ILE A 280 -11.29 9.41 6.18
CA ILE A 280 -11.19 8.08 5.54
C ILE A 280 -11.78 6.91 6.35
N GLY A 281 -12.30 7.16 7.55
CA GLY A 281 -12.78 6.15 8.51
C GLY A 281 -14.28 5.93 8.55
#